data_AF-A0A651G598-F1
#
_entry.id   AF-A0A651G598-F1
#
_cell.length_a   1.000
_cell.length_b   1.000
_cell.length_c   1.000
_cell.angle_alpha   90.00
_cell.angle_beta   90.00
_cell.angle_gamma   90.00
#
_symmetry.space_group_name_H-M   'P 1'
#
loop_
_entity.id
_entity.type
_entity.pdbx_description
1 polymer ?
#
loop_
_entity_poly.entity_id
_entity_poly.type
_entity_poly.pdbx_seq_one_letter_code
_entity_poly.pdbx_strand_id
1 'polypeptide(L)'
;MRMPGNLPIGGGQVPAVLAPLHRQKSSAKTPADLVVNDPYLWGSNAKGPIPRRRDSSTQQPSKSNTDDQQCSLLRITAGETLEATPSGCLILLDLLGDSPEQALRDSIHSLSEHRLLGLGDCGIMGATRAYRLLAAIIEERFVTAEEAIPGSGIRHPIALVLGQNRDPLALSAIAGSLLVDGIGDAIYLPAVDDPIDLSFTILQAVKARTTRTDYVACPSCGRTLFDLVETTAHVQEVTDHLDGVTIAIMGCIVNGPGEMADADFGFVGSGPGKIDLYRGREKVRVNVPFAEARAALVQLIKDEGLWKERPPEP
;
A
#
# COMPACT_ATOMS: atom_id res chain seq x y z
N MET A 1 4.14 11.54 26.95
CA MET A 1 4.89 11.63 25.69
C MET A 1 4.13 10.76 24.70
N ARG A 2 2.91 11.19 24.28
CA ARG A 2 2.56 11.97 23.07
C ARG A 2 3.24 11.39 21.82
N MET A 3 2.46 10.64 21.05
CA MET A 3 2.71 10.34 19.64
C MET A 3 3.30 11.58 18.96
N PRO A 4 4.36 11.45 18.15
CA PRO A 4 4.89 12.59 17.40
C PRO A 4 3.77 13.15 16.52
N GLY A 5 3.48 14.44 16.67
CA GLY A 5 2.39 15.17 16.00
C GLY A 5 2.55 15.33 14.49
N ASN A 6 3.33 14.47 13.84
CA ASN A 6 3.64 14.50 12.41
C ASN A 6 3.47 13.10 11.78
N LEU A 7 2.38 12.39 12.09
CA LEU A 7 1.80 11.57 11.02
C LEU A 7 1.16 12.59 10.07
N PRO A 8 1.59 12.73 8.82
CA PRO A 8 1.00 13.73 7.94
C PRO A 8 -0.36 13.16 7.51
N ILE A 9 -1.40 13.62 8.20
CA ILE A 9 -2.76 13.06 8.11
C ILE A 9 -3.57 13.92 7.14
N GLY A 10 -4.06 13.28 6.07
CA GLY A 10 -4.94 13.89 5.08
C GLY A 10 -4.22 14.41 3.84
N GLY A 11 -4.67 13.94 2.67
CA GLY A 11 -4.27 14.46 1.36
C GLY A 11 -3.07 13.74 0.74
N GLY A 12 -3.30 12.56 0.16
CA GLY A 12 -2.36 11.95 -0.80
C GLY A 12 -1.09 11.34 -0.19
N GLN A 13 -1.16 10.82 1.04
CA GLN A 13 -0.05 10.10 1.67
C GLN A 13 -0.19 8.58 1.55
N VAL A 14 0.96 7.92 1.51
CA VAL A 14 1.12 6.48 1.35
C VAL A 14 0.52 5.77 2.58
N PRO A 15 -0.39 4.80 2.41
CA PRO A 15 -1.02 4.14 3.56
C PRO A 15 -0.02 3.42 4.46
N ALA A 16 -0.20 3.57 5.78
CA ALA A 16 0.63 2.90 6.78
C ALA A 16 0.25 1.41 6.94
N VAL A 17 1.23 0.57 7.29
CA VAL A 17 0.99 -0.85 7.60
C VAL A 17 1.02 -1.07 9.12
N LEU A 18 -0.09 -1.58 9.64
CA LEU A 18 -0.23 -1.94 11.05
C LEU A 18 -0.15 -3.47 11.20
N ALA A 19 0.49 -3.92 12.27
CA ALA A 19 0.63 -5.34 12.59
C ALA A 19 0.32 -5.59 14.07
N PRO A 20 -0.17 -6.79 14.43
CA PRO A 20 -0.39 -7.12 15.82
C PRO A 20 0.96 -7.26 16.56
N LEU A 21 1.07 -6.71 17.77
CA LEU A 21 2.29 -6.80 18.58
C LEU A 21 2.68 -8.26 18.91
N HIS A 22 1.67 -9.11 19.08
CA HIS A 22 1.84 -10.52 19.41
C HIS A 22 1.20 -11.40 18.32
N ARG A 23 1.92 -12.44 17.89
CA ARG A 23 1.45 -13.41 16.89
C ARG A 23 0.23 -14.16 17.44
N GLN A 24 -0.91 -14.07 16.76
CA GLN A 24 -2.13 -14.75 17.20
C GLN A 24 -2.02 -16.28 17.07
N LYS A 25 -2.56 -17.01 18.05
CA LYS A 25 -3.03 -18.39 17.84
C LYS A 25 -4.43 -18.35 17.24
N SER A 26 -4.75 -19.31 16.38
CA SER A 26 -5.84 -19.30 15.38
C SER A 26 -7.28 -19.06 15.88
N SER A 27 -7.55 -18.78 17.16
CA SER A 27 -8.91 -18.61 17.71
C SER A 27 -9.15 -17.31 18.49
N ALA A 28 -8.21 -16.36 18.56
CA ALA A 28 -8.33 -15.20 19.46
C ALA A 28 -8.95 -13.95 18.81
N LYS A 29 -9.73 -13.20 19.62
CA LYS A 29 -10.22 -11.84 19.36
C LYS A 29 -9.09 -10.91 18.89
N THR A 30 -9.42 -9.88 18.10
CA THR A 30 -8.49 -8.81 17.69
C THR A 30 -7.68 -8.33 18.91
N PRO A 31 -6.33 -8.32 18.84
CA PRO A 31 -5.50 -7.97 19.98
C PRO A 31 -5.73 -6.51 20.41
N ALA A 32 -5.57 -6.24 21.70
CA ALA A 32 -5.79 -4.92 22.31
C ALA A 32 -4.68 -3.89 21.97
N ASP A 33 -3.56 -4.34 21.39
CA ASP A 33 -2.39 -3.51 21.09
C ASP A 33 -1.83 -3.79 19.69
N LEU A 34 -1.26 -2.76 19.05
CA LEU A 34 -0.70 -2.78 17.70
C LEU A 34 0.72 -2.23 17.66
N VAL A 35 1.48 -2.69 16.66
CA VAL A 35 2.74 -2.07 16.24
C VAL A 35 2.56 -1.47 14.85
N VAL A 36 3.08 -0.26 14.68
CA VAL A 36 3.24 0.35 13.36
C VAL A 36 4.53 -0.19 12.76
N ASN A 37 4.42 -1.15 11.85
CA ASN A 37 5.58 -1.70 11.16
C ASN A 37 5.73 -1.03 9.80
N ASP A 38 6.30 0.17 9.82
CA ASP A 38 6.55 0.92 8.61
C ASP A 38 7.98 1.50 8.60
N PRO A 39 8.95 0.75 8.05
CA PRO A 39 10.33 1.22 7.95
C PRO A 39 10.48 2.39 6.96
N TYR A 40 9.45 2.72 6.17
CA TYR A 40 9.49 3.80 5.17
C TYR A 40 8.61 5.01 5.52
N LEU A 41 7.81 4.97 6.58
CA LEU A 41 7.14 6.16 7.15
C LEU A 41 8.16 7.27 7.48
N TRP A 42 9.43 6.86 7.67
CA TRP A 42 10.57 7.72 7.98
C TRP A 42 11.65 7.73 6.88
N GLY A 43 11.43 6.97 5.81
CA GLY A 43 12.34 6.81 4.68
C GLY A 43 11.78 7.47 3.44
N SER A 44 12.53 8.41 2.87
CA SER A 44 12.26 9.22 1.66
C SER A 44 11.98 8.47 0.34
N ASN A 45 11.71 7.16 0.37
CA ASN A 45 11.75 6.29 -0.81
C ASN A 45 10.40 5.71 -1.25
N ALA A 46 9.28 5.99 -0.58
CA ALA A 46 7.97 5.64 -1.12
C ALA A 46 7.64 6.59 -2.28
N LYS A 47 7.88 6.16 -3.52
CA LYS A 47 7.37 6.85 -4.71
C LYS A 47 5.83 6.79 -4.65
N GLY A 48 5.19 7.86 -4.19
CA GLY A 48 3.76 8.08 -4.42
C GLY A 48 3.51 8.36 -5.92
N PRO A 49 2.24 8.36 -6.38
CA PRO A 49 1.89 8.49 -7.80
C PRO A 49 2.18 9.86 -8.45
N ILE A 50 3.01 10.71 -7.85
CA ILE A 50 3.43 12.00 -8.44
C ILE A 50 4.94 12.20 -8.20
N PRO A 51 5.79 12.12 -9.25
CA PRO A 51 7.21 12.40 -9.08
C PRO A 51 7.43 13.91 -8.92
N ARG A 52 7.66 14.37 -7.68
CA ARG A 52 8.33 15.67 -7.48
C ARG A 52 9.82 15.49 -7.76
N ARG A 53 10.38 16.41 -8.55
CA ARG A 53 11.81 16.53 -8.88
C ARG A 53 12.67 16.38 -7.62
N ARG A 54 13.70 15.51 -7.67
CA ARG A 54 14.67 15.31 -6.59
C ARG A 54 15.55 16.55 -6.42
N ASP A 55 15.54 17.16 -5.23
CA ASP A 55 16.65 17.97 -4.74
C ASP A 55 17.58 17.09 -3.88
N SER A 56 18.88 17.28 -4.07
CA SER A 56 19.98 16.40 -3.69
C SER A 56 20.46 16.57 -2.24
N SER A 57 19.59 16.32 -1.26
CA SER A 57 20.02 16.25 0.15
C SER A 57 19.14 15.29 0.95
N THR A 58 19.43 13.99 0.88
CA THR A 58 18.69 12.97 1.63
C THR A 58 19.57 12.43 2.74
N GLN A 59 19.29 12.85 3.97
CA GLN A 59 19.88 12.28 5.18
C GLN A 59 19.39 10.83 5.38
N GLN A 60 20.28 9.95 5.83
CA GLN A 60 19.95 8.56 6.20
C GLN A 60 18.94 8.53 7.36
N PRO A 61 17.98 7.59 7.38
CA PRO A 61 17.03 7.47 8.48
C PRO A 61 17.75 7.02 9.76
N SER A 62 17.63 7.82 10.82
CA SER A 62 18.08 7.49 12.16
C SER A 62 17.23 6.37 12.76
N LYS A 63 17.86 5.36 13.35
CA LYS A 63 17.20 4.30 14.13
C LYS A 63 16.40 4.94 15.29
N SER A 64 15.08 4.96 15.20
CA SER A 64 14.21 5.34 16.32
C SER A 64 14.00 4.16 17.28
N ASN A 65 13.82 4.46 18.57
CA ASN A 65 13.56 3.47 19.62
C ASN A 65 12.23 2.74 19.38
N THR A 66 12.20 1.44 19.69
CA THR A 66 11.07 0.51 19.47
C THR A 66 9.80 0.85 20.27
N ASP A 67 9.89 1.64 21.34
CA ASP A 67 8.72 2.03 22.16
C ASP A 67 7.86 3.12 21.50
N ASP A 68 8.42 3.92 20.57
CA ASP A 68 7.70 4.99 19.85
C ASP A 68 6.81 4.46 18.70
N GLN A 69 6.73 3.14 18.49
CA GLN A 69 6.03 2.50 17.37
C GLN A 69 4.80 1.67 17.80
N GLN A 70 4.29 1.88 19.01
CA GLN A 70 3.15 1.14 19.55
C GLN A 70 1.89 2.01 19.63
N CYS A 71 0.75 1.43 19.27
CA CYS A 71 -0.55 2.08 19.29
C CYS A 71 -1.56 1.18 20.00
N SER A 72 -2.27 1.73 20.99
CA SER A 72 -3.36 1.00 21.65
C SER A 72 -4.58 0.89 20.75
N LEU A 73 -5.28 -0.24 20.81
CA LEU A 73 -6.52 -0.49 20.09
C LEU A 73 -7.69 -0.49 21.06
N LEU A 74 -8.67 0.37 20.80
CA LEU A 74 -9.92 0.43 21.53
C LEU A 74 -11.06 -0.03 20.63
N ARG A 75 -11.99 -0.80 21.18
CA ARG A 75 -13.14 -1.32 20.46
C ARG A 75 -14.41 -0.90 21.18
N ILE A 76 -15.32 -0.24 20.46
CA ILE A 76 -16.49 0.45 21.02
C ILE A 76 -17.67 0.22 20.07
N THR A 77 -18.89 0.12 20.62
CA THR A 77 -20.09 0.05 19.79
C THR A 77 -20.38 1.43 19.20
N ALA A 78 -20.64 1.50 17.89
CA ALA A 78 -21.00 2.78 17.29
C ALA A 78 -22.27 3.36 17.93
N GLY A 79 -22.25 4.65 18.24
CA GLY A 79 -23.34 5.39 18.91
C GLY A 79 -23.16 5.52 20.43
N GLU A 80 -22.22 4.78 21.03
CA GLU A 80 -21.84 4.97 22.42
C GLU A 80 -20.92 6.19 22.58
N THR A 81 -21.00 6.86 23.72
CA THR A 81 -20.14 8.02 24.03
C THR A 81 -18.68 7.59 24.09
N LEU A 82 -17.85 8.21 23.26
CA LEU A 82 -16.40 8.03 23.25
C LEU A 82 -15.76 8.84 24.41
N GLU A 83 -15.98 8.44 25.66
CA GLU A 83 -15.37 9.09 26.82
C GLU A 83 -13.84 8.95 26.81
N ALA A 84 -13.13 10.07 27.02
CA ALA A 84 -11.69 10.21 27.29
C ALA A 84 -10.77 9.14 26.64
N THR A 85 -10.90 8.91 25.34
CA THR A 85 -10.01 7.97 24.64
C THR A 85 -8.59 8.53 24.61
N PRO A 86 -7.54 7.73 24.88
CA PRO A 86 -6.15 8.18 24.84
C PRO A 86 -5.79 8.69 23.44
N SER A 87 -5.12 9.85 23.36
CA SER A 87 -4.62 10.35 22.07
C SER A 87 -3.67 9.34 21.43
N GLY A 88 -3.81 9.11 20.12
CA GLY A 88 -2.96 8.16 19.39
C GLY A 88 -3.41 6.70 19.44
N CYS A 89 -4.64 6.38 19.85
CA CYS A 89 -5.20 5.04 19.71
C CYS A 89 -5.90 4.82 18.36
N LEU A 90 -5.94 3.56 17.91
CA LEU A 90 -6.86 3.10 16.87
C LEU A 90 -8.20 2.78 17.53
N ILE A 91 -9.27 3.44 17.08
CA ILE A 91 -10.63 3.19 17.56
C ILE A 91 -11.36 2.34 16.52
N LEU A 92 -11.78 1.15 16.93
CA LEU A 92 -12.64 0.27 16.15
C LEU A 92 -14.09 0.45 16.55
N LEU A 93 -14.90 0.88 15.60
CA LEU A 93 -16.35 1.01 15.76
C LEU A 93 -17.02 -0.29 15.31
N ASP A 94 -17.81 -0.88 16.20
CA ASP A 94 -18.66 -2.04 15.89
C ASP A 94 -20.07 -1.57 15.50
N LEU A 95 -20.51 -1.93 14.29
CA LEU A 95 -21.80 -1.56 13.73
C LEU A 95 -22.88 -2.58 14.12
N LEU A 96 -23.18 -2.62 15.42
CA LEU A 96 -24.14 -3.56 16.03
C LEU A 96 -25.50 -2.88 16.22
N GLY A 97 -26.33 -2.81 15.18
CA GLY A 97 -27.68 -2.26 15.29
C GLY A 97 -28.38 -2.05 13.95
N ASP A 98 -29.65 -1.66 14.02
CA ASP A 98 -30.53 -1.50 12.84
C ASP A 98 -30.28 -0.18 12.08
N SER A 99 -29.62 0.80 12.71
CA SER A 99 -29.29 2.11 12.11
C SER A 99 -27.78 2.42 12.18
N PRO A 100 -26.95 1.71 11.40
CA PRO A 100 -25.48 1.86 11.43
C PRO A 100 -25.03 3.25 10.97
N GLU A 101 -25.79 3.92 10.10
CA GLU A 101 -25.48 5.29 9.66
C GLU A 101 -25.59 6.29 10.81
N GLN A 102 -26.71 6.29 11.53
CA GLN A 102 -26.89 7.22 12.65
C GLN A 102 -25.87 6.96 13.74
N ALA A 103 -25.62 5.69 14.07
CA ALA A 103 -24.61 5.28 15.04
C ALA A 103 -23.20 5.81 14.68
N LEU A 104 -22.80 5.75 13.40
CA LEU A 104 -21.54 6.32 12.93
C LEU A 104 -21.51 7.84 13.05
N ARG A 105 -22.60 8.53 12.67
CA ARG A 105 -22.70 10.00 12.78
C ARG A 105 -22.53 10.45 14.23
N ASP A 106 -23.26 9.83 15.15
CA ASP A 106 -23.20 10.15 16.59
C ASP A 106 -21.78 9.92 17.13
N SER A 107 -21.16 8.80 16.77
CA SER A 107 -19.78 8.47 17.15
C SER A 107 -18.80 9.55 16.67
N ILE A 108 -18.83 9.88 15.37
CA ILE A 108 -17.89 10.83 14.77
C ILE A 108 -18.12 12.25 15.30
N HIS A 109 -19.37 12.67 15.49
CA HIS A 109 -19.70 14.00 16.02
C HIS A 109 -19.20 14.21 17.46
N SER A 110 -19.13 13.14 18.25
CA SER A 110 -18.59 13.20 19.61
C SER A 110 -17.07 13.42 19.68
N LEU A 111 -16.34 13.21 18.58
CA LEU A 111 -14.88 13.30 18.55
C LEU A 111 -14.40 14.74 18.34
N SER A 112 -13.73 15.32 19.32
CA SER A 112 -13.20 16.70 19.28
C SER A 112 -11.78 16.82 18.73
N GLU A 113 -11.06 15.71 18.55
CA GLU A 113 -9.66 15.67 18.11
C GLU A 113 -9.47 14.64 16.99
N HIS A 114 -8.38 14.74 16.22
CA HIS A 114 -8.03 13.72 15.24
C HIS A 114 -7.86 12.34 15.90
N ARG A 115 -8.51 11.34 15.32
CA ARG A 115 -8.47 9.93 15.75
C ARG A 115 -8.34 9.04 14.55
N LEU A 116 -7.52 7.99 14.67
CA LEU A 116 -7.47 6.92 13.69
C LEU A 116 -8.68 6.00 13.91
N LEU A 117 -9.54 5.90 12.91
CA LEU A 117 -10.79 5.17 12.98
C LEU A 117 -10.73 3.93 12.10
N GLY A 118 -11.25 2.82 12.59
CA GLY A 118 -11.49 1.60 11.82
C GLY A 118 -12.83 0.99 12.19
N LEU A 119 -13.22 -0.06 11.48
CA LEU A 119 -14.44 -0.81 11.76
C LEU A 119 -14.07 -2.21 12.29
N GLY A 120 -14.59 -2.56 13.46
CA GLY A 120 -14.34 -3.86 14.10
C GLY A 120 -15.31 -4.96 13.64
N ASP A 121 -16.58 -4.58 13.53
CA ASP A 121 -17.68 -5.39 13.01
C ASP A 121 -18.53 -4.53 12.07
N CYS A 122 -18.73 -5.00 10.84
CA CYS A 122 -19.51 -4.28 9.83
C CYS A 122 -20.94 -4.83 9.71
N GLY A 123 -21.31 -5.82 10.52
CA GLY A 123 -22.61 -6.48 10.49
C GLY A 123 -23.01 -6.94 9.08
N ILE A 124 -24.29 -6.80 8.77
CA ILE A 124 -24.87 -7.18 7.47
C ILE A 124 -24.44 -6.27 6.30
N MET A 125 -23.85 -5.10 6.57
CA MET A 125 -23.45 -4.18 5.50
C MET A 125 -22.27 -4.72 4.69
N GLY A 126 -21.43 -5.53 5.32
CA GLY A 126 -20.13 -5.91 4.78
C GLY A 126 -19.12 -4.75 4.82
N ALA A 127 -17.84 -5.10 4.82
CA ALA A 127 -16.75 -4.14 5.02
C ALA A 127 -16.73 -3.02 3.97
N THR A 128 -16.83 -3.34 2.67
CA THR A 128 -16.74 -2.33 1.60
C THR A 128 -17.81 -1.24 1.74
N ARG A 129 -19.08 -1.61 1.99
CA ARG A 129 -20.16 -0.63 2.14
C ARG A 129 -19.97 0.19 3.43
N ALA A 130 -19.58 -0.46 4.51
CA ALA A 130 -19.41 0.19 5.80
C ALA A 130 -18.26 1.22 5.79
N TYR A 131 -17.11 0.89 5.19
CA TYR A 131 -16.00 1.84 5.05
C TYR A 131 -16.32 3.01 4.11
N ARG A 132 -17.06 2.78 3.01
CA ARG A 132 -17.54 3.87 2.15
C ARG A 132 -18.49 4.80 2.89
N LEU A 133 -19.38 4.26 3.72
CA LEU A 133 -20.27 5.06 4.57
C LEU A 133 -19.48 5.87 5.60
N LEU A 134 -18.51 5.24 6.27
CA LEU A 134 -17.61 5.92 7.22
C LEU A 134 -16.90 7.10 6.57
N ALA A 135 -16.29 6.88 5.39
CA ALA A 135 -15.60 7.92 4.64
C ALA A 135 -16.52 9.07 4.24
N ALA A 136 -17.74 8.77 3.78
CA ALA A 136 -18.73 9.77 3.42
C ALA A 136 -19.12 10.65 4.62
N ILE A 137 -19.36 10.06 5.79
CA ILE A 137 -19.73 10.81 7.01
C ILE A 137 -18.56 11.69 7.48
N ILE A 138 -17.33 11.18 7.44
CA ILE A 138 -16.14 11.97 7.80
C ILE A 138 -15.98 13.18 6.87
N GLU A 139 -16.15 12.99 5.56
CA GLU A 139 -16.02 14.06 4.57
C GLU A 139 -17.15 15.09 4.69
N GLU A 140 -18.40 14.65 4.87
CA GLU A 140 -19.55 15.54 5.10
C GLU A 140 -19.31 16.45 6.32
N ARG A 141 -18.84 15.88 7.43
CA ARG A 141 -18.50 16.65 8.64
C ARG A 141 -17.36 17.63 8.39
N PHE A 142 -16.31 17.20 7.69
CA PHE A 142 -15.17 18.05 7.37
C PHE A 142 -15.61 19.28 6.56
N VAL A 143 -16.36 19.08 5.47
CA VAL A 143 -16.87 20.15 4.62
C VAL A 143 -17.77 21.11 5.41
N THR A 144 -18.70 20.57 6.20
CA THR A 144 -19.62 21.37 7.02
C THR A 144 -18.87 22.27 8.01
N ALA A 145 -17.81 21.74 8.64
CA ALA A 145 -16.99 22.50 9.57
C ALA A 145 -16.18 23.60 8.86
N GLU A 146 -15.56 23.29 7.71
CA GLU A 146 -14.80 24.27 6.91
C GLU A 146 -15.68 25.41 6.38
N GLU A 147 -16.92 25.10 5.96
CA GLU A 147 -17.88 26.12 5.50
C GLU A 147 -18.33 27.04 6.65
N ALA A 148 -18.48 26.50 7.86
CA ALA A 148 -18.85 27.28 9.03
C ALA A 148 -17.68 28.16 9.53
N ILE A 149 -16.50 27.57 9.68
CA ILE A 149 -15.27 28.21 10.13
C ILE A 149 -14.09 27.61 9.34
N PRO A 150 -13.49 28.35 8.40
CA PRO A 150 -12.35 27.86 7.63
C PRO A 150 -11.19 27.42 8.52
N GLY A 151 -10.61 26.25 8.24
CA GLY A 151 -9.56 25.61 9.02
C GLY A 151 -10.02 24.86 10.27
N SER A 152 -11.33 24.78 10.54
CA SER A 152 -11.88 24.03 11.69
C SER A 152 -12.20 22.56 11.38
N GLY A 153 -12.14 22.16 10.10
CA GLY A 153 -12.45 20.82 9.65
C GLY A 153 -11.45 19.79 10.14
N ILE A 154 -11.97 18.72 10.73
CA ILE A 154 -11.18 17.57 11.18
C ILE A 154 -11.47 16.39 10.26
N ARG A 155 -10.47 16.00 9.46
CA ARG A 155 -10.51 14.77 8.69
C ARG A 155 -9.88 13.64 9.49
N HIS A 156 -10.70 12.71 9.95
CA HIS A 156 -10.23 11.54 10.69
C HIS A 156 -9.60 10.53 9.72
N PRO A 157 -8.35 10.07 9.96
CA PRO A 157 -7.76 9.01 9.14
C PRO A 157 -8.48 7.68 9.34
N ILE A 158 -8.56 6.91 8.27
CA ILE A 158 -9.24 5.61 8.23
C ILE A 158 -8.21 4.48 8.17
N ALA A 159 -8.23 3.59 9.15
CA ALA A 159 -7.55 2.31 9.10
C ALA A 159 -8.50 1.24 8.55
N LEU A 160 -8.13 0.62 7.43
CA LEU A 160 -8.79 -0.56 6.88
C LEU A 160 -8.46 -1.77 7.75
N VAL A 161 -9.31 -2.02 8.74
CA VAL A 161 -9.23 -3.17 9.63
C VAL A 161 -10.12 -4.28 9.10
N LEU A 162 -9.49 -5.38 8.69
CA LEU A 162 -10.17 -6.55 8.13
C LEU A 162 -9.79 -7.80 8.92
N GLY A 163 -10.36 -7.95 10.11
CA GLY A 163 -10.10 -9.08 11.01
C GLY A 163 -11.10 -10.23 10.93
N GLN A 164 -12.22 -10.06 10.22
CA GLN A 164 -13.30 -11.06 10.16
C GLN A 164 -13.12 -12.10 9.04
N ASN A 165 -12.20 -11.84 8.11
CA ASN A 165 -11.89 -12.75 7.01
C ASN A 165 -10.40 -13.10 7.06
N ARG A 166 -10.08 -14.33 6.64
CA ARG A 166 -8.71 -14.86 6.59
C ARG A 166 -8.26 -15.17 5.17
N ASP A 167 -9.18 -15.21 4.21
CA ASP A 167 -8.87 -15.47 2.81
C ASP A 167 -8.14 -14.26 2.21
N PRO A 168 -6.86 -14.39 1.82
CA PRO A 168 -6.07 -13.30 1.26
C PRO A 168 -6.71 -12.71 -0.01
N LEU A 169 -7.41 -13.52 -0.80
CA LEU A 169 -8.05 -13.05 -2.03
C LEU A 169 -9.21 -12.11 -1.72
N ALA A 170 -10.13 -12.53 -0.83
CA ALA A 170 -11.23 -11.69 -0.39
C ALA A 170 -10.76 -10.42 0.32
N LEU A 171 -9.73 -10.51 1.17
CA LEU A 171 -9.11 -9.35 1.82
C LEU A 171 -8.53 -8.38 0.80
N SER A 172 -7.83 -8.90 -0.22
CA SER A 172 -7.26 -8.08 -1.31
C SER A 172 -8.34 -7.39 -2.13
N ALA A 173 -9.45 -8.08 -2.42
CA ALA A 173 -10.57 -7.49 -3.15
C ALA A 173 -11.24 -6.35 -2.35
N ILE A 174 -11.48 -6.57 -1.05
CA ILE A 174 -12.09 -5.57 -0.17
C ILE A 174 -11.16 -4.37 0.02
N ALA A 175 -9.96 -4.59 0.54
CA ALA A 175 -9.00 -3.52 0.81
C ALA A 175 -8.59 -2.80 -0.47
N GLY A 176 -8.28 -3.54 -1.53
CA GLY A 176 -7.88 -2.98 -2.81
C GLY A 176 -8.97 -2.08 -3.42
N SER A 177 -10.24 -2.48 -3.37
CA SER A 177 -11.34 -1.65 -3.87
C SER A 177 -11.46 -0.31 -3.12
N LEU A 178 -11.30 -0.33 -1.79
CA LEU A 178 -11.37 0.86 -0.95
C LEU A 178 -10.16 1.77 -1.18
N LEU A 179 -8.96 1.21 -1.29
CA LEU A 179 -7.74 1.96 -1.56
C LEU A 179 -7.79 2.65 -2.93
N VAL A 180 -8.33 1.99 -3.96
CA VAL A 180 -8.56 2.60 -5.28
C VAL A 180 -9.57 3.75 -5.22
N ASP A 181 -10.59 3.64 -4.35
CA ASP A 181 -11.52 4.75 -4.08
C ASP A 181 -10.86 5.89 -3.26
N GLY A 182 -9.59 5.76 -2.87
CA GLY A 182 -8.89 6.72 -2.02
C GLY A 182 -9.25 6.62 -0.52
N ILE A 183 -9.83 5.49 -0.10
CA ILE A 183 -10.25 5.21 1.28
C ILE A 183 -9.25 4.27 1.93
N GLY A 184 -8.57 4.73 2.97
CA GLY A 184 -7.63 3.94 3.76
C GLY A 184 -6.27 4.62 3.90
N ASP A 185 -6.06 5.29 5.02
CA ASP A 185 -4.79 5.90 5.43
C ASP A 185 -3.88 4.87 6.12
N ALA A 186 -4.44 3.76 6.58
CA ALA A 186 -3.69 2.62 7.11
C ALA A 186 -4.39 1.29 6.76
N ILE A 187 -3.64 0.19 6.78
CA ILE A 187 -4.15 -1.17 6.60
C ILE A 187 -3.75 -2.05 7.79
N TYR A 188 -4.71 -2.84 8.28
CA TYR A 188 -4.50 -3.78 9.37
C TYR A 188 -5.25 -5.10 9.09
N LEU A 189 -4.48 -6.17 8.88
CA LEU A 189 -4.98 -7.49 8.50
C LEU A 189 -4.67 -8.54 9.58
N PRO A 190 -5.21 -8.44 10.81
CA PRO A 190 -4.74 -9.26 11.94
C PRO A 190 -4.94 -10.76 11.80
N ALA A 191 -5.83 -11.20 10.91
CA ALA A 191 -6.31 -12.57 10.87
C ALA A 191 -5.54 -13.48 9.88
N VAL A 192 -4.53 -12.95 9.18
CA VAL A 192 -3.67 -13.71 8.26
C VAL A 192 -2.31 -14.05 8.89
N ASP A 193 -1.64 -15.07 8.35
CA ASP A 193 -0.38 -15.59 8.92
C ASP A 193 0.80 -14.62 8.77
N ASP A 194 0.87 -13.90 7.64
CA ASP A 194 1.81 -12.82 7.38
C ASP A 194 1.06 -11.52 7.01
N PRO A 195 0.63 -10.74 8.02
CA PRO A 195 -0.15 -9.54 7.79
C PRO A 195 0.65 -8.42 7.12
N ILE A 196 1.98 -8.43 7.28
CA ILE A 196 2.86 -7.39 6.76
C ILE A 196 3.06 -7.61 5.26
N ASP A 197 3.42 -8.83 4.85
CA ASP A 197 3.64 -9.17 3.45
C ASP A 197 2.37 -8.97 2.61
N LEU A 198 1.22 -9.47 3.09
CA LEU A 198 -0.05 -9.29 2.39
C LEU A 198 -0.44 -7.81 2.27
N SER A 199 -0.25 -7.02 3.34
CA SER A 199 -0.55 -5.58 3.32
C SER A 199 0.29 -4.85 2.27
N PHE A 200 1.60 -5.09 2.22
CA PHE A 200 2.46 -4.49 1.20
C PHE A 200 2.14 -4.98 -0.21
N THR A 201 1.78 -6.26 -0.36
CA THR A 201 1.33 -6.81 -1.64
C THR A 201 0.07 -6.11 -2.15
N ILE A 202 -0.93 -5.90 -1.29
CA ILE A 202 -2.15 -5.16 -1.66
C ILE A 202 -1.82 -3.71 -2.03
N LEU A 203 -1.02 -3.01 -1.22
CA LEU A 203 -0.62 -1.63 -1.48
C LEU A 203 0.17 -1.47 -2.79
N GLN A 204 1.01 -2.45 -3.13
CA GLN A 204 1.72 -2.48 -4.40
C GLN A 204 0.79 -2.76 -5.58
N ALA A 205 -0.15 -3.71 -5.43
CA ALA A 205 -1.12 -4.04 -6.48
C ALA A 205 -1.98 -2.83 -6.89
N VAL A 206 -2.40 -2.00 -5.94
CA VAL A 206 -3.17 -0.77 -6.21
C VAL A 206 -2.29 0.45 -6.52
N LYS A 207 -0.95 0.27 -6.58
CA LYS A 207 0.03 1.35 -6.81
C LYS A 207 0.00 2.47 -5.75
N ALA A 208 -0.55 2.21 -4.57
CA ALA A 208 -0.47 3.13 -3.44
C ALA A 208 0.95 3.17 -2.84
N ARG A 209 1.70 2.07 -2.95
CA ARG A 209 3.07 1.96 -2.46
C ARG A 209 3.86 0.86 -3.17
N THR A 210 5.04 1.18 -3.69
CA THR A 210 5.95 0.16 -4.24
C THR A 210 7.05 -0.15 -3.23
N THR A 211 7.13 -1.41 -2.77
CA THR A 211 8.11 -1.84 -1.75
C THR A 211 9.14 -2.81 -2.28
N ARG A 212 8.82 -3.54 -3.35
CA ARG A 212 9.69 -4.53 -3.99
C ARG A 212 9.71 -4.31 -5.49
N THR A 213 10.52 -5.09 -6.20
CA THR A 213 10.49 -5.07 -7.67
C THR A 213 9.13 -5.51 -8.15
N ASP A 214 8.56 -4.75 -9.08
CA ASP A 214 7.26 -5.02 -9.67
C ASP A 214 7.42 -5.50 -11.11
N TYR A 215 6.69 -6.55 -11.48
CA TYR A 215 6.83 -7.20 -12.77
C TYR A 215 5.52 -7.11 -13.54
N VAL A 216 5.58 -6.49 -14.72
CA VAL A 216 4.42 -6.37 -15.62
C VAL A 216 4.67 -7.24 -16.84
N ALA A 217 3.87 -8.27 -17.05
CA ALA A 217 4.01 -9.15 -18.20
C ALA A 217 2.74 -9.17 -19.04
N CYS A 218 2.88 -9.20 -20.37
CA CYS A 218 1.72 -9.33 -21.26
C CYS A 218 1.06 -10.72 -21.11
N PRO A 219 -0.26 -10.87 -21.30
CA PRO A 219 -0.88 -12.18 -21.41
C PRO A 219 -0.41 -12.81 -22.73
N SER A 220 0.56 -13.73 -22.66
CA SER A 220 1.21 -14.37 -23.82
C SER A 220 0.24 -14.60 -25.00
N CYS A 221 0.64 -14.23 -26.22
CA CYS A 221 -0.18 -14.39 -27.41
C CYS A 221 0.60 -15.07 -28.56
N GLY A 222 -0.03 -15.32 -29.71
CA GLY A 222 0.62 -15.94 -30.87
C GLY A 222 1.75 -15.12 -31.52
N ARG A 223 2.01 -13.91 -31.02
CA ARG A 223 3.12 -13.04 -31.46
C ARG A 223 4.33 -13.11 -30.53
N THR A 224 4.23 -13.84 -29.42
CA THR A 224 5.30 -13.95 -28.41
C THR A 224 6.52 -14.62 -29.03
N LEU A 225 7.69 -14.01 -28.89
CA LEU A 225 8.93 -14.42 -29.56
C LEU A 225 9.86 -15.29 -28.69
N PHE A 226 9.50 -15.52 -27.44
CA PHE A 226 10.23 -16.31 -26.45
C PHE A 226 9.26 -16.86 -25.40
N ASP A 227 9.71 -17.80 -24.56
CA ASP A 227 8.90 -18.27 -23.43
C ASP A 227 8.81 -17.17 -22.38
N LEU A 228 7.63 -16.55 -22.27
CA LEU A 228 7.40 -15.41 -21.40
C LEU A 228 7.45 -15.79 -19.92
N VAL A 229 6.99 -16.99 -19.57
CA VAL A 229 6.93 -17.45 -18.18
C VAL A 229 8.35 -17.72 -17.68
N GLU A 230 9.12 -18.49 -18.45
CA GLU A 230 10.51 -18.81 -18.12
C GLU A 230 11.39 -17.55 -18.11
N THR A 231 11.23 -16.67 -19.10
CA THR A 231 11.98 -15.40 -19.14
C THR A 231 11.65 -14.50 -17.95
N THR A 232 10.38 -14.46 -17.53
CA THR A 232 9.97 -13.68 -16.36
C THR A 232 10.60 -14.21 -15.09
N ALA A 233 10.62 -15.53 -14.89
CA ALA A 233 11.31 -16.15 -13.77
C ALA A 233 12.81 -15.82 -13.76
N HIS A 234 13.50 -15.95 -14.91
CA HIS A 234 14.93 -15.65 -15.00
C HIS A 234 15.27 -14.17 -14.76
N VAL A 235 14.40 -13.24 -15.13
CA VAL A 235 14.57 -11.82 -14.80
C VAL A 235 14.35 -11.62 -13.30
N GLN A 236 13.28 -12.19 -12.74
CA GLN A 236 12.98 -12.14 -11.30
C GLN A 236 14.14 -12.63 -10.44
N GLU A 237 14.73 -13.78 -10.79
CA GLU A 237 15.87 -14.39 -10.09
C GLU A 237 17.08 -13.45 -9.90
N VAL A 238 17.25 -12.44 -10.77
CA VAL A 238 18.37 -11.50 -10.70
C VAL A 238 17.95 -10.09 -10.30
N THR A 239 16.65 -9.79 -10.18
CA THR A 239 16.15 -8.44 -9.85
C THR A 239 15.20 -8.36 -8.67
N ASP A 240 14.73 -9.48 -8.09
CA ASP A 240 13.75 -9.52 -6.98
C ASP A 240 14.10 -8.67 -5.74
N HIS A 241 15.38 -8.55 -5.45
CA HIS A 241 15.95 -7.82 -4.31
C HIS A 241 16.01 -6.30 -4.51
N LEU A 242 15.64 -5.79 -5.70
CA LEU A 242 15.59 -4.34 -5.92
C LEU A 242 14.28 -3.77 -5.36
N ASP A 243 14.34 -2.54 -4.86
CA ASP A 243 13.17 -1.83 -4.31
C ASP A 243 12.73 -0.72 -5.26
N GLY A 244 11.42 -0.59 -5.51
CA GLY A 244 10.87 0.56 -6.22
C GLY A 244 11.21 0.62 -7.71
N VAL A 245 11.50 -0.54 -8.31
CA VAL A 245 11.78 -0.72 -9.73
C VAL A 245 10.64 -1.51 -10.37
N THR A 246 10.09 -1.00 -11.46
CA THR A 246 9.08 -1.71 -12.28
C THR A 246 9.73 -2.21 -13.56
N ILE A 247 9.68 -3.52 -13.79
CA ILE A 247 10.24 -4.16 -14.99
C ILE A 247 9.10 -4.78 -15.79
N ALA A 248 8.93 -4.31 -17.01
CA ALA A 248 7.97 -4.84 -17.95
C ALA A 248 8.61 -5.87 -18.89
N ILE A 249 7.96 -7.01 -19.09
CA ILE A 249 8.45 -8.11 -19.94
C ILE A 249 7.38 -8.39 -20.98
N MET A 250 7.71 -8.08 -22.24
CA MET A 250 6.75 -8.05 -23.33
C MET A 250 7.19 -9.01 -24.43
N GLY A 251 6.31 -9.94 -24.78
CA GLY A 251 6.61 -11.01 -25.74
C GLY A 251 6.82 -10.51 -27.18
N CYS A 252 6.35 -9.31 -27.52
CA CYS A 252 6.46 -8.76 -28.87
C CYS A 252 6.52 -7.23 -28.89
N ILE A 253 7.07 -6.69 -29.98
CA ILE A 253 7.23 -5.25 -30.21
C ILE A 253 5.92 -4.51 -30.53
N VAL A 254 4.84 -5.23 -30.86
CA VAL A 254 3.62 -4.63 -31.41
C VAL A 254 2.86 -3.86 -30.33
N ASN A 255 2.39 -4.58 -29.30
CA ASN A 255 1.70 -3.95 -28.17
C ASN A 255 2.67 -3.69 -27.00
N GLY A 256 3.82 -4.37 -26.99
CA GLY A 256 4.78 -4.32 -25.90
C GLY A 256 5.08 -2.90 -25.43
N PRO A 257 5.57 -1.98 -26.31
CA PRO A 257 5.89 -0.60 -25.94
C PRO A 257 4.73 0.20 -25.32
N GLY A 258 3.49 -0.10 -25.70
CA GLY A 258 2.30 0.55 -25.14
C GLY A 258 1.92 -0.02 -23.77
N GLU A 259 1.95 -1.34 -23.63
CA GLU A 259 1.63 -2.05 -22.37
C GLU A 259 2.66 -1.76 -21.27
N MET A 260 3.92 -1.48 -21.65
CA MET A 260 5.00 -1.18 -20.71
C MET A 260 5.22 0.32 -20.42
N ALA A 261 4.34 1.20 -20.91
CA ALA A 261 4.61 2.64 -20.98
C ALA A 261 4.84 3.34 -19.62
N ASP A 262 4.42 2.70 -18.54
CA ASP A 262 4.52 3.17 -17.14
C ASP A 262 5.58 2.41 -16.33
N ALA A 263 6.30 1.45 -16.93
CA ALA A 263 7.39 0.74 -16.29
C ALA A 263 8.71 1.54 -16.35
N ASP A 264 9.58 1.35 -15.36
CA ASP A 264 10.91 1.98 -15.35
C ASP A 264 11.80 1.35 -16.44
N PHE A 265 11.69 0.03 -16.63
CA PHE A 265 12.46 -0.73 -17.62
C PHE A 265 11.58 -1.67 -18.44
N GLY A 266 11.97 -1.90 -19.69
CA GLY A 266 11.31 -2.85 -20.58
C GLY A 266 12.25 -3.88 -21.18
N PHE A 267 11.78 -5.12 -21.23
CA PHE A 267 12.38 -6.26 -21.90
C PHE A 267 11.41 -6.72 -23.00
N VAL A 268 11.63 -6.31 -24.25
CA VAL A 268 10.65 -6.45 -25.33
C VAL A 268 11.18 -7.32 -26.46
N GLY A 269 10.43 -8.35 -26.85
CA GLY A 269 10.76 -9.16 -28.02
C GLY A 269 10.68 -8.35 -29.31
N SER A 270 11.81 -8.07 -29.95
CA SER A 270 11.89 -7.31 -31.20
C SER A 270 12.00 -8.20 -32.45
N GLY A 271 12.43 -9.44 -32.27
CA GLY A 271 12.42 -10.49 -33.29
C GLY A 271 12.84 -11.84 -32.70
N PRO A 272 12.85 -12.93 -33.50
CA PRO A 272 13.32 -14.23 -33.04
C PRO A 272 14.75 -14.13 -32.49
N GLY A 273 14.94 -14.54 -31.23
CA GLY A 273 16.23 -14.49 -30.54
C GLY A 273 16.76 -13.07 -30.24
N LYS A 274 15.92 -12.03 -30.35
CA LYS A 274 16.32 -10.62 -30.20
C LYS A 274 15.40 -9.87 -29.25
N ILE A 275 16.02 -9.09 -28.37
CA ILE A 275 15.37 -8.26 -27.36
C ILE A 275 15.76 -6.80 -27.56
N ASP A 276 14.79 -5.91 -27.46
CA ASP A 276 15.02 -4.48 -27.28
C ASP A 276 14.84 -4.16 -25.79
N LEU A 277 15.78 -3.39 -25.24
CA LEU A 277 15.71 -2.89 -23.87
C LEU A 277 15.31 -1.42 -23.87
N TYR A 278 14.46 -1.09 -22.91
CA TYR A 278 13.84 0.22 -22.77
C TYR A 278 14.10 0.80 -21.38
N ARG A 279 14.23 2.13 -21.32
CA ARG A 279 14.16 2.95 -20.11
C ARG A 279 12.94 3.84 -20.21
N GLY A 280 11.93 3.62 -19.37
CA GLY A 280 10.61 4.19 -19.58
C GLY A 280 10.13 3.87 -21.00
N ARG A 281 9.86 4.91 -21.79
CA ARG A 281 9.43 4.79 -23.20
C ARG A 281 10.59 4.83 -24.21
N GLU A 282 11.81 5.12 -23.76
CA GLU A 282 12.97 5.26 -24.62
C GLU A 282 13.61 3.90 -24.89
N LYS A 283 13.79 3.57 -26.17
CA LYS A 283 14.53 2.38 -26.58
C LYS A 283 16.03 2.65 -26.50
N VAL A 284 16.72 2.00 -25.57
CA VAL A 284 18.13 2.27 -25.24
C VAL A 284 19.10 1.24 -25.80
N ARG A 285 18.68 -0.03 -25.92
CA ARG A 285 19.49 -1.08 -26.56
C ARG A 285 18.60 -1.86 -27.52
N VAL A 286 19.10 -2.13 -28.72
CA VAL A 286 18.30 -2.66 -29.84
C VAL A 286 18.90 -3.96 -30.34
N ASN A 287 18.05 -4.94 -30.66
CA ASN A 287 18.45 -6.24 -31.20
C ASN A 287 19.49 -6.98 -30.33
N VAL A 288 19.40 -6.84 -29.01
CA VAL A 288 20.27 -7.57 -28.07
C VAL A 288 20.00 -9.06 -28.23
N PRO A 289 21.02 -9.92 -28.44
CA PRO A 289 20.83 -11.36 -28.47
C PRO A 289 20.15 -11.85 -27.19
N PHE A 290 19.15 -12.71 -27.31
CA PHE A 290 18.35 -13.17 -26.16
C PHE A 290 19.22 -13.73 -25.02
N ALA A 291 20.28 -14.47 -25.34
CA ALA A 291 21.23 -15.03 -24.38
C ALA A 291 21.98 -13.97 -23.55
N GLU A 292 22.15 -12.76 -24.10
CA GLU A 292 22.86 -11.65 -23.45
C GLU A 292 21.90 -10.63 -22.82
N ALA A 293 20.62 -10.66 -23.22
CA ALA A 293 19.62 -9.65 -22.87
C ALA A 293 19.43 -9.51 -21.36
N ARG A 294 19.48 -10.60 -20.59
CA ARG A 294 19.38 -10.56 -19.12
C ARG A 294 20.53 -9.77 -18.50
N ALA A 295 21.77 -10.05 -18.91
CA ALA A 295 22.94 -9.33 -18.40
C ALA A 295 22.92 -7.87 -18.85
N ALA A 296 22.47 -7.60 -20.07
CA ALA A 296 22.30 -6.25 -20.58
C ALA A 296 21.23 -5.45 -19.80
N LEU A 297 20.13 -6.07 -19.37
CA LEU A 297 19.12 -5.46 -18.51
C LEU A 297 19.71 -5.10 -17.15
N VAL A 298 20.44 -6.02 -16.51
CA VAL A 298 21.12 -5.75 -15.23
C VAL A 298 22.09 -4.57 -15.36
N GLN A 299 22.88 -4.54 -16.43
CA GLN A 299 23.80 -3.43 -16.67
C GLN A 299 23.04 -2.11 -16.87
N LEU A 300 21.93 -2.12 -17.61
CA LEU A 300 21.10 -0.93 -17.78
C LEU A 300 20.56 -0.40 -16.43
N ILE A 301 20.09 -1.29 -15.55
CA ILE A 301 19.63 -0.91 -14.20
C ILE A 301 20.77 -0.32 -13.36
N LYS A 302 21.98 -0.87 -13.49
CA LYS A 302 23.20 -0.33 -12.86
C LYS A 302 23.55 1.06 -13.39
N ASP A 303 23.49 1.24 -14.70
CA ASP A 303 23.81 2.51 -15.38
C ASP A 303 22.87 3.64 -14.89
N GLU A 304 21.61 3.32 -14.59
CA GLU A 304 20.62 4.27 -14.02
C GLU A 304 20.76 4.51 -12.50
N GLY A 305 21.70 3.84 -11.83
CA GLY A 305 21.91 3.98 -10.39
C GLY A 305 20.76 3.43 -9.53
N LEU A 306 19.95 2.53 -10.09
CA LEU A 306 18.83 1.88 -9.39
C LEU A 306 19.18 0.47 -8.88
N TRP A 307 20.39 -0.01 -9.20
CA TRP A 307 20.89 -1.30 -8.71
C TRP A 307 21.31 -1.20 -7.24
N LYS A 308 20.90 -2.20 -6.45
CA LYS A 308 21.41 -2.46 -5.11
C LYS A 308 21.95 -3.88 -5.11
N GLU A 309 23.10 -4.11 -4.48
CA GLU A 309 23.60 -5.48 -4.36
C GLU A 309 22.68 -6.29 -3.44
N ARG A 310 22.44 -7.56 -3.83
CA ARG A 310 21.64 -8.49 -3.04
C ARG A 310 22.27 -8.60 -1.63
N PRO A 311 21.48 -8.43 -0.56
CA PRO A 311 21.97 -8.67 0.79
C PRO A 311 22.43 -10.14 0.92
N PRO A 312 23.48 -10.42 1.69
CA PRO A 312 23.92 -11.80 1.91
C PRO A 312 22.75 -12.62 2.48
N GLU A 313 22.61 -13.86 2.02
CA GLU A 313 21.59 -14.77 2.57
C GLU A 313 21.84 -14.94 4.09
N PRO A 314 20.78 -14.87 4.91
CA PRO A 314 20.87 -14.98 6.36
C PRO A 314 21.30 -16.36 6.84
#